data_AF-A0A3B8ULS2-F1
#
_entry.id   AF-A0A3B8ULS2-F1
#
_cell.length_a   1.000
_cell.length_b   1.000
_cell.length_c   1.000
_cell.angle_alpha   90.00
_cell.angle_beta   90.00
_cell.angle_gamma   90.00
#
_symmetry.space_group_name_H-M   'P 1'
#
loop_
_entity.id
_entity.type
_entity.pdbx_description
1 polymer ?
#
loop_
_entity_poly.entity_id
_entity_poly.type
_entity_poly.pdbx_seq_one_letter_code
_entity_poly.pdbx_strand_id
1 'polypeptide(L)'
;MSLNTEITAAANDDAPKLNKRQLAKAATREKLLHTARVLWAPAGSYAPVTIRDIAAAAGMSTGSIFANWSGKEALWRDAMGYEPPVDCEAVRAALKAQAAQARWAA
;
A
#
# COMPACT_ATOMS: atom_id res chain seq x y z
N MET A 1 37.81 25.94 52.02
CA MET A 1 38.39 25.30 50.82
C MET A 1 37.29 24.51 50.14
N SER A 2 37.01 24.88 48.89
CA SER A 2 36.23 24.22 47.82
C SER A 2 34.77 23.81 48.12
N LEU A 3 33.75 24.58 47.72
CA LEU A 3 33.23 24.92 46.37
C LEU A 3 32.18 23.92 45.86
N ASN A 4 30.95 24.42 45.75
CA ASN A 4 29.77 23.80 45.14
C ASN A 4 30.03 23.41 43.68
N THR A 5 29.36 22.36 43.19
CA THR A 5 28.82 22.37 41.81
C THR A 5 27.60 21.47 41.73
N GLU A 6 26.45 22.12 41.55
CA GLU A 6 25.19 21.51 41.12
C GLU A 6 25.39 20.89 39.74
N ILE A 7 25.20 19.57 39.61
CA ILE A 7 25.10 18.95 38.29
C ILE A 7 23.63 19.01 37.88
N THR A 8 23.25 20.13 37.28
CA THR A 8 22.18 20.13 36.27
C THR A 8 22.75 19.46 35.03
N ALA A 9 22.19 18.33 34.63
CA ALA A 9 22.29 17.85 33.26
C ALA A 9 20.97 17.19 32.90
N ALA A 10 20.04 18.02 32.41
CA ALA A 10 18.92 17.57 31.62
C ALA A 10 19.45 16.56 30.60
N ALA A 11 18.99 15.30 30.73
CA ALA A 11 19.28 14.28 29.75
C ALA A 11 18.65 14.74 28.43
N ASN A 12 19.52 15.23 27.54
CA ASN A 12 19.14 15.67 26.20
C ASN A 12 18.41 14.54 25.48
N ASP A 13 17.16 14.82 25.13
CA ASP A 13 16.20 13.94 24.46
C ASP A 13 16.47 13.91 22.94
N ASP A 14 17.75 13.81 22.57
CA ASP A 14 18.28 13.91 21.19
C ASP A 14 18.53 12.54 20.55
N ALA A 15 17.72 11.53 20.89
CA ALA A 15 17.62 10.35 20.06
C ALA A 15 16.92 10.75 18.73
N PRO A 16 17.51 10.49 17.55
CA PRO A 16 17.07 11.14 16.32
C PRO A 16 15.60 10.80 16.01
N LYS A 17 14.74 11.83 15.93
CA LYS A 17 13.36 11.76 15.41
C LYS A 17 13.25 11.10 14.02
N LEU A 18 14.38 10.85 13.37
CA LEU A 18 14.55 10.19 12.07
C LEU A 18 13.96 8.77 12.04
N ASN A 19 14.11 7.97 13.10
CA ASN A 19 13.64 6.58 13.11
C ASN A 19 12.10 6.50 13.15
N LYS A 20 11.45 7.32 13.99
CA LYS A 20 9.97 7.38 14.08
C LYS A 20 9.31 7.75 12.75
N ARG A 21 9.88 8.71 12.01
CA ARG A 21 9.37 9.13 10.69
C ARG A 21 9.55 8.04 9.63
N GLN A 22 10.69 7.36 9.61
CA GLN A 22 10.95 6.26 8.69
C GLN A 22 10.02 5.06 8.96
N LEU A 23 9.81 4.72 10.24
CA LEU A 23 8.86 3.69 10.67
C LEU A 23 7.42 4.03 10.25
N ALA A 24 6.97 5.27 10.47
CA ALA A 24 5.64 5.71 10.04
C ALA A 24 5.46 5.62 8.52
N LYS A 25 6.50 5.96 7.75
CA LYS A 25 6.49 5.83 6.28
C LYS A 25 6.40 4.37 5.86
N ALA A 26 7.18 3.49 6.48
CA ALA A 26 7.15 2.04 6.22
C ALA A 26 5.78 1.43 6.55
N ALA A 27 5.21 1.75 7.71
CA ALA A 27 3.89 1.29 8.12
C ALA A 27 2.78 1.76 7.17
N THR A 28 2.85 3.01 6.71
CA THR A 28 1.90 3.55 5.72
C THR A 28 1.99 2.78 4.41
N ARG A 29 3.21 2.54 3.90
CA ARG A 29 3.44 1.76 2.69
C ARG A 29 2.89 0.33 2.84
N GLU A 30 3.18 -0.32 3.96
CA GLU A 30 2.72 -1.68 4.25
C GLU A 30 1.19 -1.76 4.29
N LYS A 31 0.52 -0.80 4.94
CA LYS A 31 -0.94 -0.70 4.96
C LYS A 31 -1.52 -0.68 3.54
N LEU A 32 -0.96 0.15 2.65
CA LEU A 32 -1.43 0.22 1.27
C LEU A 32 -1.23 -1.12 0.53
N LEU A 33 -0.05 -1.74 0.67
CA LEU A 33 0.22 -3.03 0.03
C LEU A 33 -0.71 -4.12 0.55
N HIS A 34 -1.02 -4.13 1.84
CA HIS A 34 -2.00 -5.03 2.41
C HIS A 34 -3.40 -4.81 1.79
N THR A 35 -3.88 -3.57 1.73
CA THR A 35 -5.16 -3.24 1.10
C THR A 35 -5.19 -3.66 -0.38
N ALA A 36 -4.12 -3.40 -1.12
CA ALA A 36 -3.98 -3.80 -2.52
C ALA A 36 -4.10 -5.32 -2.67
N ARG A 37 -3.39 -6.10 -1.85
CA ARG A 37 -3.47 -7.58 -1.84
C ARG A 37 -4.89 -8.08 -1.59
N VAL A 38 -5.60 -7.48 -0.63
CA VAL A 38 -6.98 -7.88 -0.30
C VAL A 38 -7.92 -7.62 -1.48
N LEU A 39 -7.84 -6.45 -2.10
CA LEU A 39 -8.67 -6.11 -3.26
C LEU A 39 -8.33 -6.93 -4.50
N TRP A 40 -7.07 -7.32 -4.66
CA TRP A 40 -6.60 -8.12 -5.78
C TRP A 40 -6.60 -9.63 -5.55
N ALA A 41 -6.94 -10.10 -4.35
CA ALA A 41 -7.01 -11.53 -4.03
C ALA A 41 -8.02 -12.32 -4.87
N PRO A 42 -9.23 -11.79 -5.18
CA PRO A 42 -10.17 -12.50 -6.05
C PRO A 42 -9.63 -12.62 -7.48
N ALA A 43 -9.87 -13.76 -8.13
CA ALA A 43 -9.48 -13.97 -9.52
C ALA A 43 -10.15 -12.93 -10.44
N GLY A 44 -9.39 -12.39 -11.39
CA GLY A 44 -9.88 -11.39 -12.33
C GLY A 44 -10.08 -9.98 -11.77
N SER A 45 -9.66 -9.73 -10.53
CA SER A 45 -9.74 -8.42 -9.87
C SER A 45 -8.75 -7.39 -10.44
N TYR A 46 -7.70 -7.81 -11.18
CA TYR A 46 -6.70 -6.89 -11.70
C TYR A 46 -7.32 -5.79 -12.55
N ALA A 47 -8.10 -6.11 -13.58
CA ALA A 47 -8.70 -5.12 -14.48
C ALA A 47 -9.69 -4.14 -13.78
N PRO A 48 -10.72 -4.61 -13.05
CA PRO A 48 -11.74 -3.73 -12.46
C PRO A 48 -11.23 -2.90 -11.27
N VAL A 49 -10.29 -3.42 -10.47
CA VAL A 49 -9.76 -2.70 -9.31
C VAL A 49 -8.72 -1.70 -9.79
N THR A 50 -8.98 -0.41 -9.57
CA THR A 50 -8.08 0.68 -9.94
C THR A 50 -7.22 1.14 -8.77
N ILE A 51 -6.15 1.89 -9.07
CA ILE A 51 -5.35 2.57 -8.05
C ILE A 51 -6.21 3.48 -7.17
N ARG A 52 -7.26 4.11 -7.74
CA ARG A 52 -8.16 4.97 -6.99
C ARG A 52 -8.97 4.20 -5.95
N ASP A 53 -9.45 3.00 -6.30
CA ASP A 53 -10.23 2.16 -5.39
C ASP A 53 -9.36 1.70 -4.21
N ILE A 54 -8.11 1.31 -4.50
CA ILE A 54 -7.12 0.93 -3.49
C ILE A 54 -6.78 2.12 -2.59
N ALA A 55 -6.57 3.31 -3.17
CA ALA A 55 -6.30 4.54 -2.41
C ALA A 55 -7.44 4.86 -1.46
N ALA A 56 -8.69 4.82 -1.96
CA ALA A 56 -9.88 5.07 -1.17
C ALA A 56 -10.01 4.06 -0.02
N ALA A 57 -9.82 2.77 -0.29
CA ALA A 57 -9.87 1.73 0.73
C ALA A 57 -8.75 1.84 1.78
N ALA A 58 -7.58 2.36 1.40
CA ALA A 58 -6.46 2.58 2.32
C ALA A 58 -6.55 3.90 3.11
N GLY A 59 -7.49 4.79 2.76
CA GLY A 59 -7.61 6.14 3.31
C GLY A 59 -6.48 7.07 2.84
N MET A 60 -6.03 6.91 1.60
CA MET A 60 -4.90 7.63 1.00
C MET A 60 -5.34 8.39 -0.25
N SER A 61 -4.60 9.46 -0.58
CA SER A 61 -4.81 10.15 -1.86
C SER A 61 -4.13 9.37 -2.99
N THR A 62 -4.72 9.40 -4.19
CA THR A 62 -4.09 8.83 -5.38
C THR A 62 -2.71 9.45 -5.65
N GLY A 63 -2.54 10.76 -5.40
CA GLY A 63 -1.25 11.44 -5.52
C GLY A 63 -0.16 10.85 -4.62
N SER A 64 -0.50 10.42 -3.40
CA SER A 64 0.46 9.76 -2.49
C SER A 64 0.93 8.40 -3.00
N ILE A 65 0.09 7.69 -3.77
CA ILE A 65 0.46 6.43 -4.42
C ILE A 65 1.38 6.71 -5.61
N PHE A 66 1.02 7.66 -6.47
CA PHE A 66 1.85 8.00 -7.63
C PHE A 66 3.24 8.54 -7.26
N ALA A 67 3.42 9.07 -6.05
CA ALA A 67 4.74 9.46 -5.53
C ALA A 67 5.67 8.26 -5.22
N ASN A 68 5.12 7.06 -5.04
CA ASN A 68 5.87 5.86 -4.67
C ASN A 68 5.86 4.77 -5.76
N TRP A 69 4.82 4.73 -6.60
CA TRP A 69 4.69 3.78 -7.71
C TRP A 69 4.37 4.51 -9.01
N SER A 70 5.07 4.13 -10.09
CA SER A 70 4.87 4.72 -11.42
C SER A 70 3.50 4.38 -12.04
N GLY A 71 2.81 3.36 -11.52
CA GLY A 71 1.50 2.96 -12.02
C GLY A 71 0.98 1.67 -11.41
N LYS A 72 -0.11 1.16 -11.99
CA LYS A 72 -0.88 0.02 -11.48
C LYS A 72 -0.05 -1.27 -11.48
N GLU A 73 0.70 -1.50 -12.55
CA GLU A 73 1.59 -2.66 -12.69
C GLU A 73 2.71 -2.65 -11.64
N ALA A 74 3.31 -1.48 -11.38
CA ALA A 74 4.36 -1.35 -10.37
C ALA A 74 3.81 -1.63 -8.96
N LEU A 75 2.62 -1.11 -8.66
CA LEU A 75 1.93 -1.41 -7.40
C LEU A 75 1.56 -2.89 -7.29
N TRP A 76 1.11 -3.52 -8.38
CA TRP A 76 0.83 -4.95 -8.42
C TRP A 76 2.07 -5.78 -8.12
N ARG A 77 3.19 -5.55 -8.82
CA ARG A 77 4.43 -6.30 -8.61
C ARG A 77 4.92 -6.19 -7.17
N ASP A 78 4.83 -5.01 -6.58
CA ASP A 78 5.26 -4.78 -5.20
C ASP A 78 4.29 -5.40 -4.16
N ALA A 79 2.99 -5.42 -4.46
CA ALA A 79 2.00 -6.05 -3.60
C ALA A 79 2.03 -7.58 -3.69
N MET A 80 2.03 -8.13 -4.91
CA MET A 80 1.81 -9.56 -5.19
C MET A 80 3.11 -10.34 -5.40
N GLY A 81 4.21 -9.68 -5.77
CA GLY A 81 5.53 -10.30 -5.98
C GLY A 81 5.71 -10.98 -7.35
N TYR A 82 4.75 -10.84 -8.28
CA TYR A 82 4.81 -11.42 -9.63
C TYR A 82 4.19 -10.48 -10.68
N GLU A 83 4.36 -10.79 -11.96
CA GLU A 83 3.88 -9.93 -13.05
C GLU A 83 2.35 -9.87 -13.09
N PRO A 84 1.73 -8.69 -13.28
CA PRO A 84 0.30 -8.58 -13.52
C PRO A 84 -0.18 -9.52 -14.63
N PRO A 85 -1.37 -10.13 -14.46
CA PRO A 85 -1.98 -10.92 -15.50
C PRO A 85 -2.25 -10.06 -16.74
N VAL A 86 -2.07 -10.64 -17.93
CA VAL A 86 -2.30 -9.95 -19.20
C VAL A 86 -3.73 -9.42 -19.25
N ASP A 87 -3.86 -8.10 -19.30
CA ASP A 87 -5.16 -7.43 -19.33
C ASP A 87 -5.59 -7.11 -20.78
N CYS A 88 -5.85 -8.17 -21.55
CA CYS A 88 -6.40 -8.05 -22.91
C CYS A 88 -7.93 -8.18 -22.92
N GLU A 89 -8.55 -7.68 -23.99
CA GLU A 89 -10.02 -7.70 -24.16
C GLU A 89 -10.61 -9.11 -23.98
N ALA A 90 -9.95 -10.13 -24.53
CA ALA A 90 -10.37 -11.52 -24.41
C ALA A 90 -10.43 -11.99 -22.94
N VAL A 91 -9.43 -11.62 -22.13
CA VAL A 91 -9.39 -11.95 -20.70
C VAL A 91 -10.51 -11.22 -19.95
N ARG A 92 -10.76 -9.94 -20.26
CA ARG A 92 -11.86 -9.18 -19.66
C ARG A 92 -13.22 -9.77 -20.01
N ALA A 93 -13.42 -10.16 -21.27
CA ALA A 93 -14.65 -10.78 -21.76
C ALA A 93 -14.91 -12.13 -21.07
N ALA A 94 -13.87 -12.98 -20.96
CA ALA A 94 -13.96 -14.27 -20.28
C ALA A 94 -14.28 -14.14 -18.78
N LEU A 95 -13.64 -13.20 -18.07
CA LEU A 95 -13.92 -12.94 -16.65
C LEU A 95 -15.34 -12.40 -16.44
N LYS A 96 -15.81 -11.50 -17.30
CA LYS A 96 -17.19 -10.98 -17.26
C LYS A 96 -18.22 -12.09 -17.51
N ALA A 97 -17.94 -12.99 -18.45
CA ALA A 97 -18.79 -14.15 -18.73
C ALA A 97 -18.85 -15.12 -17.53
N GLN A 98 -17.71 -15.42 -16.90
CA GLN A 98 -17.66 -16.26 -15.69
C GLN A 98 -18.42 -15.63 -14.52
N ALA A 99 -18.27 -14.32 -14.28
CA ALA A 99 -19.02 -13.63 -13.23
C ALA A 99 -20.54 -13.65 -13.49
N ALA A 100 -20.97 -13.54 -14.75
CA ALA A 100 -22.38 -13.67 -15.13
C ALA A 100 -22.91 -15.09 -14.91
N GLN A 101 -22.11 -16.11 -15.21
CA GLN A 101 -22.46 -17.52 -14.98
C GLN A 101 -22.56 -17.84 -13.49
N ALA A 102 -21.61 -17.36 -12.66
CA ALA A 102 -21.65 -17.53 -11.22
C ALA A 102 -22.91 -16.91 -10.58
N ARG A 103 -23.41 -15.81 -11.14
CA ARG A 103 -24.61 -15.11 -10.65
C ARG A 103 -25.93 -15.87 -10.93
N TRP A 104 -25.96 -16.75 -11.94
CA TRP A 104 -27.15 -17.57 -12.26
C TRP A 104 -27.13 -18.93 -11.54
N ALA A 105 -25.97 -19.34 -11.03
CA ALA A 105 -25.78 -20.63 -10.37
C ALA A 105 -26.08 -20.61 -8.85
N ALA A 106 -26.55 -19.48 -8.31
CA ALA A 106 -26.92 -19.28 -6.90
C ALA A 106 -28.42 -18.94 -6.81
#